data_AF-A0AAJ5BDU9-F1
#
_entry.id   AF-A0AAJ5BDU9-F1
#
_cell.length_a   1.000
_cell.length_b   1.000
_cell.length_c   1.000
_cell.angle_alpha   90.00
_cell.angle_beta   90.00
_cell.angle_gamma   90.00
#
_symmetry.space_group_name_H-M   'P 1'
#
loop_
_entity.id
_entity.type
_entity.pdbx_description
1 polymer ?
#
loop_
_entity_poly.entity_id
_entity_poly.type
_entity_poly.pdbx_seq_one_letter_code
_entity_poly.pdbx_strand_id
1 'polypeptide(L)' 'MKIEEVQQQIMQLMVLIAQNKKEEASVAIEKIEESINDGLDYAQTDDEVVRWGKFLKIIEELKQKIG' A
#
# COMPACT_ATOMS: atom_id res chain seq x y z
N MET A 1 -3.48 5.24 11.65
CA MET A 1 -4.32 4.63 10.59
C MET A 1 -4.50 3.16 10.92
N LYS A 2 -5.63 2.53 10.61
CA LYS A 2 -5.82 1.10 10.89
C LYS A 2 -5.31 0.23 9.74
N ILE A 3 -4.75 -0.94 10.04
CA ILE A 3 -4.26 -1.92 9.05
C ILE A 3 -5.32 -2.24 7.99
N GLU A 4 -6.58 -2.32 8.40
CA GLU A 4 -7.72 -2.61 7.52
C GLU A 4 -7.96 -1.49 6.49
N GLU A 5 -7.70 -0.23 6.84
CA GLU A 5 -7.87 0.92 5.93
C GLU A 5 -6.83 0.86 4.81
N VAL A 6 -5.58 0.56 5.15
CA VAL A 6 -4.50 0.40 4.17
C VAL A 6 -4.77 -0.81 3.27
N GLN A 7 -5.27 -1.91 3.82
CA GLN A 7 -5.69 -3.07 3.03
C GLN A 7 -6.76 -2.71 1.98
N GLN A 8 -7.77 -1.91 2.36
CA GLN A 8 -8.80 -1.45 1.44
C GLN A 8 -8.22 -0.53 0.35
N GLN A 9 -7.29 0.35 0.70
CA GLN A 9 -6.63 1.21 -0.29
C GLN A 9 -5.81 0.39 -1.29
N ILE A 10 -5.11 -0.65 -0.85
CA ILE A 10 -4.39 -1.60 -1.73
C ILE A 10 -5.38 -2.29 -2.68
N MET A 11 -6.56 -2.70 -2.18
CA MET A 11 -7.60 -3.29 -3.03
C MET A 11 -8.10 -2.31 -4.10
N GLN A 12 -8.33 -1.04 -3.73
CA GLN A 12 -8.73 0.00 -4.68
C GLN A 12 -7.63 0.28 -5.71
N LEU A 13 -6.37 0.29 -5.30
CA LEU A 13 -5.22 0.45 -6.20
C LEU A 13 -5.19 -0.67 -7.25
N MET A 14 -5.41 -1.93 -6.85
CA MET A 14 -5.48 -3.04 -7.80
C MET A 14 -6.59 -2.83 -8.86
N VAL A 15 -7.73 -2.25 -8.45
CA VAL A 15 -8.82 -1.89 -9.38
C VAL A 15 -8.40 -0.78 -10.34
N LEU A 16 -7.73 0.27 -9.86
CA LEU A 16 -7.22 1.36 -10.72
C LEU A 16 -6.23 0.83 -11.77
N ILE A 17 -5.30 -0.04 -11.35
CA ILE A 17 -4.33 -0.68 -12.26
C ILE A 17 -5.07 -1.54 -13.30
N ALA A 18 -6.06 -2.34 -12.88
CA ALA A 18 -6.86 -3.16 -13.80
C ALA A 18 -7.67 -2.31 -14.80
N GLN A 19 -8.06 -1.08 -14.43
CA GLN A 19 -8.73 -0.11 -15.29
C GLN A 19 -7.75 0.71 -16.15
N ASN A 20 -6.43 0.42 -16.09
CA ASN A 20 -5.37 1.17 -16.77
C ASN A 20 -5.34 2.68 -16.41
N LYS A 21 -5.82 3.01 -15.21
CA LYS A 21 -5.82 4.36 -14.63
C LYS A 21 -4.48 4.67 -13.97
N LYS A 22 -3.44 4.82 -14.81
CA LYS A 22 -2.05 4.88 -14.35
C LYS A 22 -1.74 6.08 -13.47
N GLU A 23 -2.20 7.27 -13.84
CA GLU A 23 -1.95 8.49 -13.07
C GLU A 23 -2.59 8.42 -11.68
N GLU A 24 -3.86 7.99 -11.60
CA GLU A 24 -4.53 7.84 -10.31
C GLU A 24 -3.90 6.72 -9.47
N ALA A 25 -3.45 5.65 -10.10
CA ALA A 25 -2.75 4.55 -9.43
C ALA A 25 -1.40 5.00 -8.85
N SER A 26 -0.63 5.82 -9.57
CA SER A 26 0.64 6.38 -9.08
C SER A 26 0.44 7.27 -7.85
N VAL A 27 -0.55 8.18 -7.89
CA VAL A 27 -0.88 9.04 -6.73
C VAL A 27 -1.36 8.20 -5.53
N ALA A 28 -2.12 7.13 -5.80
CA ALA A 28 -2.57 6.23 -4.74
C ALA A 28 -1.40 5.46 -4.11
N ILE A 29 -0.43 5.01 -4.90
CA ILE A 29 0.76 4.32 -4.37
C ILE A 29 1.53 5.20 -3.39
N GLU A 30 1.83 6.44 -3.74
CA GLU A 30 2.60 7.34 -2.87
C GLU A 30 1.94 7.50 -1.50
N LYS A 31 0.61 7.68 -1.49
CA LYS A 31 -0.17 7.80 -0.25
C LYS A 31 -0.18 6.51 0.57
N ILE A 32 -0.27 5.36 -0.10
CA ILE A 32 -0.26 4.07 0.59
C ILE A 32 1.14 3.78 1.14
N GLU A 33 2.21 4.08 0.40
CA GLU A 33 3.60 3.96 0.89
C GLU A 33 3.82 4.80 2.14
N GLU A 34 3.38 6.07 2.14
CA GLU A 34 3.43 6.94 3.33
C GLU A 34 2.67 6.33 4.51
N SER A 35 1.45 5.85 4.27
CA SER A 35 0.61 5.23 5.32
C SER A 35 1.22 3.94 5.89
N ILE A 36 1.90 3.15 5.06
CA ILE A 36 2.62 1.94 5.49
C ILE A 36 3.85 2.31 6.31
N ASN A 37 4.61 3.32 5.88
CA ASN A 37 5.80 3.78 6.61
C ASN A 37 5.42 4.34 7.99
N ASP A 38 4.37 5.16 8.06
CA ASP A 38 3.79 5.57 9.34
C ASP A 38 3.40 4.35 10.18
N GLY A 39 2.74 3.36 9.57
CA GLY A 39 2.39 2.11 10.22
C GLY A 39 3.59 1.36 10.82
N LEU A 40 4.72 1.33 10.11
CA LEU A 40 5.98 0.74 10.57
C LEU A 40 6.60 1.51 11.73
N ASP A 41 6.64 2.85 11.64
CA ASP A 41 7.23 3.72 12.66
C ASP A 41 6.49 3.63 14.01
N TYR A 42 5.18 3.36 13.98
CA TYR A 42 4.34 3.27 15.17
C TYR A 42 3.92 1.84 15.55
N ALA A 43 4.44 0.80 14.87
CA ALA A 43 4.12 -0.59 15.17
C ALA A 43 4.58 -0.96 16.61
N GLN A 44 3.69 -1.58 17.38
CA GLN A 44 3.96 -1.94 18.78
C GLN A 44 4.33 -3.41 18.97
N THR A 45 4.08 -4.24 17.95
CA THR A 45 4.32 -5.68 18.00
C THR A 45 5.01 -6.18 16.74
N ASP A 46 5.77 -7.27 16.86
CA ASP A 46 6.40 -7.93 15.72
C ASP A 46 5.37 -8.36 14.66
N ASP A 47 4.18 -8.79 15.10
CA ASP A 47 3.08 -9.16 14.20
C ASP A 47 2.60 -7.98 13.35
N GLU A 48 2.54 -6.76 13.93
CA GLU A 48 2.20 -5.55 13.19
C GLU A 48 3.31 -5.19 12.21
N VAL A 49 4.58 -5.22 12.63
CA VAL A 49 5.73 -4.98 11.74
C VAL A 49 5.69 -5.93 10.54
N VAL A 50 5.43 -7.22 10.77
CA VAL A 50 5.32 -8.22 9.70
C VAL A 50 4.15 -7.92 8.76
N ARG A 51 3.00 -7.47 9.27
CA ARG A 51 1.85 -7.10 8.44
C ARG A 51 2.15 -5.89 7.56
N TRP A 52 2.72 -4.84 8.14
CA TRP A 52 3.12 -3.64 7.40
C TRP A 52 4.18 -3.94 6.34
N GLY A 53 5.19 -4.74 6.67
CA GLY A 53 6.21 -5.18 5.71
C GLY A 53 5.63 -5.98 4.53
N LYS A 54 4.59 -6.80 4.77
CA LYS A 54 3.88 -7.49 3.68
C LYS A 54 3.15 -6.53 2.75
N PHE A 55 2.52 -5.49 3.30
CA PHE A 55 1.88 -4.46 2.48
C PHE A 55 2.89 -3.67 1.65
N LEU A 56 4.04 -3.33 2.23
CA LEU A 56 5.11 -2.63 1.51
C LEU A 56 5.55 -3.44 0.29
N LYS A 57 5.83 -4.74 0.48
CA LYS A 57 6.18 -5.64 -0.63
C LYS A 57 5.11 -5.67 -1.73
N ILE A 58 3.84 -5.75 -1.36
CA ILE A 58 2.73 -5.74 -2.34
C ILE A 58 2.73 -4.43 -3.13
N ILE A 59 2.92 -3.29 -2.47
CA ILE A 59 2.94 -1.99 -3.13
C ILE A 59 4.12 -1.85 -4.09
N GLU A 60 5.32 -2.30 -3.70
CA GLU A 60 6.49 -2.32 -4.58
C GLU A 60 6.25 -3.15 -5.85
N GLU A 61 5.62 -4.33 -5.71
CA GLU A 61 5.23 -5.17 -6.85
C GLU A 61 4.18 -4.49 -7.75
N LEU A 62 3.21 -3.77 -7.16
CA LEU A 62 2.19 -3.03 -7.92
C LEU A 62 2.78 -1.82 -8.65
N LYS A 63 3.75 -1.13 -8.03
CA LYS A 63 4.49 0.00 -8.62
C LYS A 63 5.20 -0.40 -9.91
N GLN A 64 5.86 -1.57 -9.91
CA GLN A 64 6.52 -2.12 -11.09
C GLN A 64 5.55 -2.40 -12.27
N LYS A 65 4.26 -2.65 -11.99
CA LYS A 65 3.26 -2.91 -13.03
C LYS A 65 2.76 -1.64 -13.73
N ILE A 66 2.88 -0.49 -13.07
CA ILE A 66 2.42 0.79 -13.64
C ILE A 66 3.50 1.36 -14.57
N GLY A 67 4.77 1.20 -14.19
CA GLY A 67 5.94 1.71 -14.91
C GLY A 67 6.34 3.09 -14.43
#